data_AF-A0A9X4BHF6-F1
#
_entry.id   AF-A0A9X4BHF6-F1
#
_cell.length_a   1.000
_cell.length_b   1.000
_cell.length_c   1.000
_cell.angle_alpha   90.00
_cell.angle_beta   90.00
_cell.angle_gamma   90.00
#
_symmetry.space_group_name_H-M   'P 1'
#
loop_
_entity.id
_entity.type
_entity.pdbx_description
1 polymer ?
#
loop_
_entity_poly.entity_id
_entity_poly.type
_entity_poly.pdbx_seq_one_letter_code
_entity_poly.pdbx_strand_id
1 'polypeptide(L)'
;MRFPILAICAGLLALGTAARADLPRVFITSTQGSANLSTWPDAHGLTGLEAADEICRTAAARGNLADPAEYVAWLSDDTRDAYCRIHGATGKREHLCELAALPTGAGPWYRMDGLPALDRAEFGFPAAPAPAYMPRHVLYDETGAAVDGEERFAFTSTRSDGSLSHFQQSCTNWTSESTNLWVDWISAYDVAADIAPSSGMCAWPSRLTCLKRGAHGDPLPRRHASTARMAFISSIKGSGYFASWPASNGTPGIAGGDQICRRLAADASLPLPDTYKAFLAGLDGHDPLHRFVHDGPWYRTDGVLLATSKAALVAGPLASPLQIDEHRNPTTGFVHRPWTGSTSNGTGSPLHCNEWTQTPNGTVTGRIGNNWTADASWSGTTLSAYCASTDAPVFCFADNDSLFVDGLE
;
A
#
# COMPACT_ATOMS: atom_id res chain seq x y z
N MET A 1 -37.28 -52.69 27.02
CA MET A 1 -37.32 -51.33 26.45
C MET A 1 -36.06 -51.13 25.62
N ARG A 2 -36.18 -51.14 24.28
CA ARG A 2 -35.09 -50.91 23.34
C ARG A 2 -35.36 -49.57 22.65
N PHE A 3 -34.47 -48.60 22.81
CA PHE A 3 -34.51 -47.34 22.07
C PHE A 3 -33.75 -47.48 20.75
N PRO A 4 -34.20 -46.86 19.64
CA PRO A 4 -33.48 -46.89 18.37
C PRO A 4 -32.38 -45.81 18.36
N ILE A 5 -31.25 -46.17 17.78
CA ILE A 5 -30.12 -45.27 17.47
C ILE A 5 -30.50 -44.49 16.21
N LEU A 6 -30.62 -43.16 16.34
CA LEU A 6 -30.78 -42.24 15.23
C LEU A 6 -29.39 -41.94 14.63
N ALA A 7 -29.17 -42.32 13.38
CA ALA A 7 -27.99 -41.92 12.61
C ALA A 7 -28.17 -40.48 12.12
N ILE A 8 -27.35 -39.55 12.60
CA ILE A 8 -27.26 -38.19 12.09
C ILE A 8 -26.19 -38.18 10.99
N CYS A 9 -26.62 -37.87 9.76
CA CYS A 9 -25.77 -37.69 8.60
C CYS A 9 -24.70 -36.63 8.85
N ALA A 10 -23.43 -37.01 8.63
CA ALA A 10 -22.33 -36.07 8.46
C ALA A 10 -22.42 -35.46 7.06
N GLY A 11 -22.89 -34.22 7.00
CA GLY A 11 -22.81 -33.37 5.81
C GLY A 11 -22.31 -31.99 6.24
N LEU A 12 -20.99 -31.85 6.40
CA LEU A 12 -20.37 -30.55 6.68
C LEU A 12 -19.28 -30.23 5.65
N LEU A 13 -19.51 -29.10 4.99
CA LEU A 13 -18.58 -28.14 4.35
C LEU A 13 -17.70 -28.57 3.18
N ALA A 14 -18.13 -28.16 1.98
CA ALA A 14 -17.27 -27.74 0.87
C ALA A 14 -17.70 -26.38 0.28
N LEU A 15 -18.20 -25.47 1.13
CA LEU A 15 -18.55 -24.09 0.74
C LEU A 15 -17.45 -23.15 1.23
N GLY A 16 -16.38 -22.98 0.46
CA GLY A 16 -15.29 -22.07 0.85
C GLY A 16 -14.35 -21.62 -0.27
N THR A 17 -14.29 -22.35 -1.38
CA THR A 17 -13.34 -22.04 -2.48
C THR A 17 -13.99 -21.30 -3.66
N ALA A 18 -15.28 -21.50 -3.93
CA ALA A 18 -15.96 -20.89 -5.08
C ALA A 18 -16.15 -19.36 -4.95
N ALA A 19 -16.42 -18.86 -3.74
CA ALA A 19 -16.72 -17.43 -3.53
C ALA A 19 -15.52 -16.49 -3.74
N ARG A 20 -14.28 -17.00 -3.70
CA ARG A 20 -13.09 -16.19 -3.93
C ARG A 20 -12.81 -15.98 -5.42
N ALA A 21 -13.25 -16.86 -6.32
CA ALA A 21 -12.87 -16.83 -7.73
C ALA A 21 -13.53 -15.70 -8.55
N ASP A 22 -14.62 -15.11 -8.04
CA ASP A 22 -15.44 -14.14 -8.78
C ASP A 22 -15.26 -12.68 -8.32
N LEU A 23 -14.27 -12.42 -7.45
CA LEU A 23 -14.00 -11.06 -7.00
C LEU A 23 -13.35 -10.23 -8.13
N PRO A 24 -13.76 -8.96 -8.33
CA PRO A 24 -13.13 -8.07 -9.30
C PRO A 24 -11.66 -7.87 -8.95
N ARG A 25 -10.76 -8.33 -9.82
CA ARG A 25 -9.32 -8.25 -9.54
C ARG A 25 -8.70 -6.95 -10.00
N VAL A 26 -7.64 -6.58 -9.29
CA VAL A 26 -6.59 -5.68 -9.75
C VAL A 26 -5.25 -6.41 -9.64
N PHE A 27 -4.42 -6.29 -10.68
CA PHE A 27 -3.11 -6.93 -10.77
C PHE A 27 -2.15 -6.09 -11.59
N ILE A 28 -0.87 -6.40 -11.50
CA ILE A 28 0.18 -5.84 -12.36
C ILE A 28 0.62 -6.90 -13.38
N THR A 29 0.76 -6.60 -14.66
CA THR A 29 1.04 -7.64 -15.68
C THR A 29 2.32 -8.42 -15.38
N SER A 30 2.32 -9.75 -15.54
CA SER A 30 3.53 -10.58 -15.46
C SER A 30 4.52 -10.29 -16.61
N THR A 31 4.02 -9.76 -17.72
CA THR A 31 4.80 -9.30 -18.86
C THR A 31 5.19 -7.83 -18.70
N GLN A 32 6.33 -7.46 -19.29
CA GLN A 32 6.88 -6.11 -19.30
C GLN A 32 7.37 -5.74 -20.70
N GLY A 33 7.42 -4.45 -21.00
CA GLY A 33 7.92 -3.92 -22.25
C GLY A 33 8.07 -2.41 -22.21
N SER A 34 8.46 -1.80 -23.33
CA SER A 34 8.57 -0.34 -23.44
C SER A 34 7.19 0.32 -23.51
N ALA A 35 7.14 1.65 -23.40
CA ALA A 35 5.89 2.39 -23.51
C ALA A 35 5.32 2.44 -24.95
N ASN A 36 6.04 1.91 -25.95
CA ASN A 36 5.44 1.59 -27.24
C ASN A 36 4.69 0.26 -27.11
N LEU A 37 3.44 0.32 -26.66
CA LEU A 37 2.67 -0.87 -26.28
C LEU A 37 2.39 -1.81 -27.44
N SER A 38 2.45 -1.32 -28.69
CA SER A 38 2.29 -2.15 -29.89
C SER A 38 3.39 -3.20 -30.07
N THR A 39 4.53 -3.04 -29.39
CA THR A 39 5.66 -3.98 -29.42
C THR A 39 5.48 -5.17 -28.48
N TRP A 40 4.49 -5.12 -27.58
CA TRP A 40 4.25 -6.17 -26.62
C TRP A 40 3.63 -7.40 -27.31
N PRO A 41 4.04 -8.63 -26.94
CA PRO A 41 3.47 -9.84 -27.53
C PRO A 41 1.94 -9.92 -27.40
N ASP A 42 1.43 -9.45 -26.27
CA ASP A 42 0.00 -9.49 -25.91
C ASP A 42 -0.82 -8.33 -26.52
N ALA A 43 -0.21 -7.44 -27.32
CA ALA A 43 -0.92 -6.31 -27.93
C ALA A 43 -1.73 -6.69 -29.18
N HIS A 44 -1.46 -7.86 -29.77
CA HIS A 44 -2.15 -8.38 -30.96
C HIS A 44 -2.28 -7.37 -32.13
N GLY A 45 -1.24 -6.55 -32.34
CA GLY A 45 -1.18 -5.57 -33.43
C GLY A 45 -1.94 -4.26 -33.17
N LEU A 46 -2.53 -4.09 -31.98
CA LEU A 46 -3.13 -2.83 -31.55
C LEU A 46 -2.04 -1.83 -31.14
N THR A 47 -2.43 -0.57 -30.99
CA THR A 47 -1.55 0.53 -30.58
C THR A 47 -2.19 1.33 -29.46
N GLY A 48 -1.43 2.21 -28.80
CA GLY A 48 -1.97 3.15 -27.83
C GLY A 48 -2.68 2.47 -26.64
N LEU A 49 -3.76 3.07 -26.17
CA LEU A 49 -4.55 2.51 -25.07
C LEU A 49 -5.33 1.24 -25.48
N GLU A 50 -5.67 1.05 -26.75
CA GLU A 50 -6.26 -0.18 -27.26
C GLU A 50 -5.31 -1.36 -27.05
N ALA A 51 -4.01 -1.18 -27.34
CA ALA A 51 -2.98 -2.17 -27.01
C ALA A 51 -2.91 -2.42 -25.50
N ALA A 52 -2.93 -1.36 -24.69
CA ALA A 52 -2.89 -1.48 -23.24
C ALA A 52 -4.02 -2.35 -22.69
N ASP A 53 -5.25 -2.13 -23.17
CA ASP A 53 -6.41 -2.90 -22.76
C ASP A 53 -6.31 -4.35 -23.22
N GLU A 54 -5.85 -4.60 -24.45
CA GLU A 54 -5.67 -5.96 -24.94
C GLU A 54 -4.61 -6.75 -24.17
N ILE A 55 -3.50 -6.10 -23.80
CA ILE A 55 -2.49 -6.68 -22.91
C ILE A 55 -3.14 -7.07 -21.57
N CYS A 56 -3.96 -6.18 -20.97
CA CYS A 56 -4.65 -6.48 -19.72
C CYS A 56 -5.68 -7.61 -19.85
N ARG A 57 -6.45 -7.67 -20.95
CA ARG A 57 -7.40 -8.77 -21.21
C ARG A 57 -6.69 -10.10 -21.40
N THR A 58 -5.59 -10.10 -22.15
CA THR A 58 -4.77 -11.29 -22.41
C THR A 58 -4.14 -11.80 -21.11
N ALA A 59 -3.61 -10.90 -20.27
CA ALA A 59 -3.13 -11.24 -18.94
C ALA A 59 -4.26 -11.78 -18.06
N ALA A 60 -5.42 -11.11 -18.00
CA ALA A 60 -6.55 -11.60 -17.21
C ALA A 60 -7.01 -13.01 -17.65
N ALA A 61 -7.02 -13.29 -18.96
CA ALA A 61 -7.34 -14.61 -19.50
C ALA A 61 -6.29 -15.66 -19.11
N ARG A 62 -4.99 -15.30 -19.16
CA ARG A 62 -3.88 -16.15 -18.70
C ARG A 62 -3.99 -16.50 -17.22
N GLY A 63 -4.44 -15.54 -16.40
CA GLY A 63 -4.76 -15.71 -14.98
C GLY A 63 -6.06 -16.47 -14.69
N ASN A 64 -6.80 -16.87 -15.73
CA ASN A 64 -8.13 -17.49 -15.62
C ASN A 64 -9.11 -16.66 -14.76
N LEU A 65 -9.07 -15.33 -14.92
CA LEU A 65 -9.93 -14.40 -14.22
C LEU A 65 -11.32 -14.33 -14.87
N ALA A 66 -12.34 -14.05 -14.05
CA ALA A 66 -13.71 -13.88 -14.52
C ALA A 66 -13.85 -12.63 -15.40
N ASP A 67 -14.52 -12.79 -16.55
CA ASP A 67 -14.76 -11.75 -17.56
C ASP A 67 -13.48 -11.01 -17.99
N PRO A 68 -12.49 -11.71 -18.56
CA PRO A 68 -11.20 -11.10 -18.90
C PRO A 68 -11.33 -9.94 -19.87
N ALA A 69 -12.39 -9.91 -20.70
CA ALA A 69 -12.69 -8.81 -21.63
C ALA A 69 -12.98 -7.47 -20.95
N GLU A 70 -13.35 -7.49 -19.67
CA GLU A 70 -13.70 -6.29 -18.88
C GLU A 70 -12.48 -5.61 -18.25
N TYR A 71 -11.27 -6.15 -18.42
CA TYR A 71 -10.05 -5.56 -17.88
C TYR A 71 -9.54 -4.43 -18.77
N VAL A 72 -9.15 -3.33 -18.11
CA VAL A 72 -8.55 -2.14 -18.73
C VAL A 72 -7.27 -1.75 -18.00
N ALA A 73 -6.33 -1.15 -18.72
CA ALA A 73 -5.09 -0.64 -18.13
C ALA A 73 -5.32 0.72 -17.45
N TRP A 74 -4.75 0.94 -16.26
CA TRP A 74 -4.75 2.24 -15.57
C TRP A 74 -3.75 3.23 -16.20
N LEU A 75 -4.09 3.68 -17.40
CA LEU A 75 -3.32 4.63 -18.19
C LEU A 75 -4.20 5.82 -18.62
N SER A 76 -3.58 6.96 -18.86
CA SER A 76 -4.23 8.08 -19.54
C SER A 76 -3.45 8.42 -20.81
N ASP A 77 -4.16 8.92 -21.82
CA ASP A 77 -3.57 9.49 -23.03
C ASP A 77 -4.17 10.88 -23.29
N ASP A 78 -3.85 11.54 -24.39
CA ASP A 78 -4.35 12.89 -24.71
C ASP A 78 -5.87 12.99 -24.91
N THR A 79 -6.56 11.86 -25.09
CA THR A 79 -8.00 11.80 -25.42
C THR A 79 -8.84 11.10 -24.36
N ARG A 80 -8.25 10.20 -23.58
CA ARG A 80 -8.95 9.40 -22.57
C ARG A 80 -8.20 9.37 -21.25
N ASP A 81 -8.93 9.65 -20.19
CA ASP A 81 -8.43 9.57 -18.83
C ASP A 81 -8.70 8.19 -18.22
N ALA A 82 -7.76 7.69 -17.40
CA ALA A 82 -7.89 6.40 -16.73
C ALA A 82 -9.18 6.31 -15.91
N TYR A 83 -9.58 7.42 -15.26
CA TYR A 83 -10.84 7.53 -14.53
C TYR A 83 -12.03 7.14 -15.41
N CYS A 84 -12.18 7.72 -16.59
CA CYS A 84 -13.31 7.43 -17.46
C CYS A 84 -13.30 5.96 -17.91
N ARG A 85 -12.11 5.45 -18.23
CA ARG A 85 -11.92 4.08 -18.74
C ARG A 85 -12.33 3.00 -17.73
N ILE A 86 -11.98 3.15 -16.44
CA ILE A 86 -12.37 2.17 -15.41
C ILE A 86 -13.88 2.14 -15.13
N HIS A 87 -14.62 3.21 -15.49
CA HIS A 87 -16.07 3.25 -15.43
C HIS A 87 -16.73 2.73 -16.71
N GLY A 88 -15.94 2.30 -17.71
CA GLY A 88 -16.43 1.88 -19.02
C GLY A 88 -16.86 3.05 -19.92
N ALA A 89 -16.46 4.27 -19.58
CA ALA A 89 -16.74 5.49 -20.35
C ALA A 89 -15.53 5.91 -21.21
N THR A 90 -15.74 6.94 -22.03
CA THR A 90 -14.76 7.52 -22.95
C THR A 90 -14.38 8.95 -22.54
N GLY A 91 -13.49 9.58 -23.30
CA GLY A 91 -13.14 10.98 -23.14
C GLY A 91 -12.39 11.32 -21.86
N LYS A 92 -12.44 12.62 -21.55
CA LYS A 92 -11.71 13.24 -20.43
C LYS A 92 -12.58 13.44 -19.21
N ARG A 93 -11.96 13.35 -18.03
CA ARG A 93 -12.61 13.65 -16.75
C ARG A 93 -13.11 15.09 -16.70
N GLU A 94 -12.34 16.04 -17.21
CA GLU A 94 -12.76 17.45 -17.30
C GLU A 94 -13.99 17.67 -18.19
N HIS A 95 -14.27 16.72 -19.09
CA HIS A 95 -15.45 16.68 -19.95
C HIS A 95 -16.48 15.65 -19.48
N LEU A 96 -16.48 15.35 -18.18
CA LEU A 96 -17.43 14.45 -17.53
C LEU A 96 -17.48 13.06 -18.16
N CYS A 97 -16.37 12.59 -18.72
CA CYS A 97 -16.28 11.32 -19.45
C CYS A 97 -17.30 11.20 -20.60
N GLU A 98 -17.65 12.34 -21.23
CA GLU A 98 -18.67 12.44 -22.29
C GLU A 98 -20.09 12.06 -21.80
N LEU A 99 -20.32 12.12 -20.48
CA LEU A 99 -21.59 11.87 -19.84
C LEU A 99 -22.19 13.17 -19.28
N ALA A 100 -23.44 13.10 -18.80
CA ALA A 100 -24.11 14.24 -18.16
C ALA A 100 -23.51 14.61 -16.79
N ALA A 101 -22.81 13.67 -16.15
CA ALA A 101 -22.11 13.83 -14.88
C ALA A 101 -20.99 12.79 -14.79
N LEU A 102 -20.02 13.01 -13.89
CA LEU A 102 -18.96 12.02 -13.66
C LEU A 102 -19.56 10.68 -13.20
N PRO A 103 -19.14 9.56 -13.83
CA PRO A 103 -19.59 8.24 -13.41
C PRO A 103 -19.04 7.89 -12.02
N THR A 104 -19.81 7.15 -11.23
CA THR A 104 -19.42 6.71 -9.89
C THR A 104 -19.60 5.20 -9.75
N GLY A 105 -18.96 4.61 -8.73
CA GLY A 105 -19.21 3.22 -8.36
C GLY A 105 -18.26 2.17 -8.94
N ALA A 106 -17.33 2.53 -9.84
CA ALA A 106 -16.30 1.58 -10.28
C ALA A 106 -15.51 1.01 -9.08
N GLY A 107 -15.31 -0.30 -9.08
CA GLY A 107 -14.76 -1.04 -7.94
C GLY A 107 -15.83 -1.60 -7.00
N PRO A 108 -15.45 -2.06 -5.79
CA PRO A 108 -14.08 -2.16 -5.29
C PRO A 108 -13.27 -3.24 -6.03
N TRP A 109 -11.95 -3.25 -5.84
CA TRP A 109 -11.06 -4.27 -6.40
C TRP A 109 -10.29 -5.01 -5.32
N TYR A 110 -9.97 -6.26 -5.61
CA TYR A 110 -9.22 -7.16 -4.73
C TYR A 110 -7.93 -7.58 -5.40
N ARG A 111 -6.87 -7.70 -4.60
CA ARG A 111 -5.63 -8.34 -5.02
C ARG A 111 -5.87 -9.80 -5.36
N MET A 112 -4.87 -10.38 -5.99
CA MET A 112 -4.86 -11.78 -6.40
C MET A 112 -4.80 -12.76 -5.21
N ASP A 113 -4.28 -12.32 -4.06
CA ASP A 113 -4.36 -13.06 -2.79
C ASP A 113 -5.74 -12.95 -2.09
N GLY A 114 -6.66 -12.20 -2.68
CA GLY A 114 -8.01 -11.99 -2.17
C GLY A 114 -8.14 -10.90 -1.11
N LEU A 115 -7.07 -10.17 -0.78
CA LEU A 115 -7.18 -9.01 0.10
C LEU A 115 -7.77 -7.80 -0.64
N PRO A 116 -8.60 -6.97 0.02
CA PRO A 116 -9.13 -5.75 -0.59
C PRO A 116 -8.01 -4.79 -0.99
N ALA A 117 -7.95 -4.38 -2.25
CA ALA A 117 -6.84 -3.59 -2.78
C ALA A 117 -7.19 -2.11 -2.93
N LEU A 118 -8.30 -1.83 -3.60
CA LEU A 118 -8.74 -0.49 -3.95
C LEU A 118 -10.22 -0.40 -3.67
N ASP A 119 -10.62 0.64 -2.93
CA ASP A 119 -12.04 0.93 -2.71
C ASP A 119 -12.65 1.52 -3.99
N ARG A 120 -13.93 1.91 -3.95
CA ARG A 120 -14.60 2.55 -5.10
C ARG A 120 -13.89 3.82 -5.55
N ALA A 121 -13.72 3.96 -6.86
CA ALA A 121 -13.15 5.16 -7.47
C ALA A 121 -14.22 6.23 -7.72
N GLU A 122 -14.88 6.73 -6.67
CA GLU A 122 -15.97 7.72 -6.79
C GLU A 122 -15.48 9.03 -7.42
N PHE A 123 -14.31 9.52 -7.00
CA PHE A 123 -13.71 10.78 -7.48
C PHE A 123 -12.26 10.59 -7.94
N GLY A 124 -11.92 9.40 -8.43
CA GLY A 124 -10.55 8.95 -8.66
C GLY A 124 -10.08 8.10 -7.49
N PHE A 125 -8.77 7.92 -7.39
CA PHE A 125 -8.16 7.32 -6.23
C PHE A 125 -7.53 8.48 -5.43
N PRO A 126 -8.27 9.12 -4.52
CA PRO A 126 -7.87 10.42 -4.00
C PRO A 126 -6.55 10.34 -3.21
N ALA A 127 -5.57 11.15 -3.58
CA ALA A 127 -4.60 11.65 -2.62
C ALA A 127 -5.38 12.58 -1.68
N ALA A 128 -5.78 12.08 -0.51
CA ALA A 128 -6.30 12.76 0.69
C ALA A 128 -6.99 14.16 0.55
N PRO A 129 -8.12 14.42 1.26
CA PRO A 129 -8.50 13.78 2.51
C PRO A 129 -9.88 13.16 2.35
N ALA A 130 -9.97 12.07 1.59
CA ALA A 130 -11.13 11.22 1.72
C ALA A 130 -10.84 10.22 2.85
N PRO A 131 -11.59 10.20 3.96
CA PRO A 131 -11.55 9.12 4.96
C PRO A 131 -11.97 7.75 4.38
N ALA A 132 -12.11 7.66 3.04
CA ALA A 132 -12.45 6.47 2.27
C ALA A 132 -11.27 5.76 1.60
N TYR A 133 -10.06 6.18 1.93
CA TYR A 133 -8.89 5.83 1.16
C TYR A 133 -8.05 4.75 1.86
N MET A 134 -8.14 3.51 1.36
CA MET A 134 -7.36 2.38 1.88
C MET A 134 -6.65 1.59 0.77
N PRO A 135 -5.78 2.20 -0.06
CA PRO A 135 -5.12 1.38 -1.05
C PRO A 135 -4.13 0.46 -0.35
N ARG A 136 -4.29 -0.82 -0.63
CA ARG A 136 -3.16 -1.73 -0.61
C ARG A 136 -2.42 -1.59 -1.93
N HIS A 137 -1.19 -2.04 -1.90
CA HIS A 137 -0.35 -2.20 -3.07
C HIS A 137 -0.92 -3.24 -4.06
N VAL A 138 -0.48 -3.20 -5.32
CA VAL A 138 -0.90 -4.09 -6.41
C VAL A 138 0.26 -5.00 -6.82
N LEU A 139 0.80 -5.73 -5.85
CA LEU A 139 2.05 -6.48 -6.03
C LEU A 139 1.95 -7.74 -6.88
N TYR A 140 0.75 -8.30 -7.01
CA TYR A 140 0.59 -9.62 -7.61
C TYR A 140 0.24 -9.52 -9.07
N ASP A 141 0.83 -10.41 -9.87
CA ASP A 141 0.48 -10.59 -11.26
C ASP A 141 -0.81 -11.39 -11.47
N GLU A 142 -1.26 -11.49 -12.71
CA GLU A 142 -2.49 -12.20 -13.07
C GLU A 142 -2.51 -13.67 -12.61
N THR A 143 -1.35 -14.27 -12.30
CA THR A 143 -1.23 -15.66 -11.83
C THR A 143 -1.20 -15.76 -10.31
N GLY A 144 -1.12 -14.62 -9.61
CA GLY A 144 -0.97 -14.54 -8.17
C GLY A 144 0.48 -14.63 -7.69
N ALA A 145 1.46 -14.53 -8.59
CA ALA A 145 2.87 -14.40 -8.20
C ALA A 145 3.17 -12.95 -7.80
N ALA A 146 3.95 -12.76 -6.74
CA ALA A 146 4.41 -11.42 -6.35
C ALA A 146 5.51 -10.96 -7.31
N VAL A 147 5.43 -9.72 -7.78
CA VAL A 147 6.45 -9.10 -8.64
C VAL A 147 7.57 -8.50 -7.78
N ASP A 148 8.81 -8.95 -7.92
CA ASP A 148 9.94 -8.47 -7.12
C ASP A 148 10.98 -7.64 -7.92
N GLY A 149 11.91 -7.03 -7.19
CA GLY A 149 13.06 -6.32 -7.76
C GLY A 149 12.73 -5.03 -8.53
N GLU A 150 13.55 -4.73 -9.54
CA GLU A 150 13.42 -3.55 -10.42
C GLU A 150 12.23 -3.65 -11.37
N GLU A 151 11.64 -4.84 -11.51
CA GLU A 151 10.49 -5.11 -12.37
C GLU A 151 9.17 -4.59 -11.79
N ARG A 152 9.19 -3.93 -10.64
CA ARG A 152 8.01 -3.50 -9.89
C ARG A 152 7.27 -2.28 -10.45
N PHE A 153 7.76 -1.65 -11.51
CA PHE A 153 7.17 -0.40 -12.01
C PHE A 153 6.13 -0.67 -13.11
N ALA A 154 5.03 0.09 -13.07
CA ALA A 154 4.03 0.11 -14.12
C ALA A 154 3.84 1.53 -14.68
N PHE A 155 3.64 1.62 -15.99
CA PHE A 155 3.28 2.88 -16.64
C PHE A 155 1.94 3.41 -16.13
N THR A 156 1.78 4.74 -16.08
CA THR A 156 0.47 5.34 -15.77
C THR A 156 0.16 6.65 -16.50
N SER A 157 1.09 7.62 -16.55
CA SER A 157 0.81 9.02 -16.95
C SER A 157 -0.53 9.56 -16.43
N THR A 158 -0.93 9.15 -15.24
CA THR A 158 -2.23 9.47 -14.65
C THR A 158 -1.99 10.16 -13.31
N ARG A 159 -2.84 11.09 -12.92
CA ARG A 159 -2.83 11.76 -11.61
C ARG A 159 -3.66 10.97 -10.60
N SER A 160 -3.60 11.35 -9.32
CA SER A 160 -4.44 10.72 -8.27
C SER A 160 -5.94 10.81 -8.56
N ASP A 161 -6.39 11.87 -9.23
CA ASP A 161 -7.77 12.00 -9.70
C ASP A 161 -8.07 11.17 -10.97
N GLY A 162 -7.13 10.38 -11.47
CA GLY A 162 -7.33 9.56 -12.65
C GLY A 162 -7.35 10.34 -13.98
N SER A 163 -7.03 11.64 -13.98
CA SER A 163 -6.81 12.43 -15.20
C SER A 163 -5.37 12.30 -15.72
N LEU A 164 -5.13 12.63 -17.00
CA LEU A 164 -3.78 12.66 -17.57
C LEU A 164 -2.83 13.57 -16.76
N SER A 165 -1.65 13.04 -16.44
CA SER A 165 -0.55 13.83 -15.89
C SER A 165 0.11 14.67 -16.98
N HIS A 166 0.04 16.00 -16.84
CA HIS A 166 0.69 16.92 -17.78
C HIS A 166 2.20 17.13 -17.50
N PHE A 167 2.76 16.55 -16.43
CA PHE A 167 4.18 16.72 -16.10
C PHE A 167 5.07 15.86 -16.99
N GLN A 168 4.59 14.69 -17.44
CA GLN A 168 5.35 13.75 -18.25
C GLN A 168 4.45 13.20 -19.35
N GLN A 169 4.98 13.14 -20.57
CA GLN A 169 4.20 12.74 -21.74
C GLN A 169 3.78 11.28 -21.60
N SER A 170 2.61 10.92 -22.14
CA SER A 170 2.14 9.54 -22.31
C SER A 170 2.97 8.75 -23.34
N CYS A 171 4.26 9.06 -23.51
CA CYS A 171 5.12 8.50 -24.56
C CYS A 171 4.50 8.60 -25.97
N THR A 172 3.97 9.79 -26.30
CA THR A 172 3.23 10.04 -27.55
C THR A 172 2.00 9.11 -27.64
N ASN A 173 1.15 9.11 -26.61
CA ASN A 173 -0.03 8.24 -26.52
C ASN A 173 0.32 6.75 -26.69
N TRP A 174 1.36 6.33 -25.99
CA TRP A 174 1.81 4.95 -25.83
C TRP A 174 2.30 4.30 -27.13
N THR A 175 2.89 5.11 -28.00
CA THR A 175 3.46 4.66 -29.29
C THR A 175 4.95 4.94 -29.41
N SER A 176 5.61 5.42 -28.36
CA SER A 176 7.04 5.75 -28.37
C SER A 176 7.80 4.96 -27.32
N GLU A 177 8.99 4.49 -27.71
CA GLU A 177 10.00 3.90 -26.83
C GLU A 177 11.26 4.77 -26.77
N SER A 178 11.10 6.08 -26.99
CA SER A 178 12.21 7.02 -26.99
C SER A 178 12.89 7.08 -25.62
N THR A 179 14.22 7.04 -25.61
CA THR A 179 15.03 7.30 -24.41
C THR A 179 15.05 8.78 -23.99
N ASN A 180 14.53 9.67 -24.84
CA ASN A 180 14.45 11.11 -24.56
C ASN A 180 13.07 11.55 -24.04
N LEU A 181 12.10 10.62 -23.99
CA LEU A 181 10.78 10.89 -23.45
C LEU A 181 10.66 10.24 -22.08
N TRP A 182 10.07 11.00 -21.16
CA TRP A 182 9.81 10.58 -19.79
C TRP A 182 8.32 10.31 -19.59
N VAL A 183 8.04 9.40 -18.68
CA VAL A 183 6.70 8.89 -18.39
C VAL A 183 6.55 8.59 -16.91
N ASP A 184 5.35 8.86 -16.38
CA ASP A 184 5.07 8.60 -14.97
C ASP A 184 4.86 7.11 -14.72
N TRP A 185 5.45 6.64 -13.63
CA TRP A 185 5.32 5.27 -13.12
C TRP A 185 4.67 5.20 -11.75
N ILE A 186 4.09 4.04 -11.47
CA ILE A 186 3.69 3.59 -10.14
C ILE A 186 4.47 2.34 -9.76
N SER A 187 4.83 2.21 -8.49
CA SER A 187 5.39 0.95 -7.97
C SER A 187 4.27 0.01 -7.55
N ALA A 188 4.41 -1.27 -7.88
CA ALA A 188 3.53 -2.35 -7.43
C ALA A 188 3.48 -2.47 -5.89
N TYR A 189 4.49 -1.96 -5.19
CA TYR A 189 4.61 -1.98 -3.72
C TYR A 189 4.09 -0.72 -3.03
N ASP A 190 3.88 0.34 -3.79
CA ASP A 190 3.39 1.62 -3.26
C ASP A 190 1.87 1.61 -3.21
N VAL A 191 1.34 2.55 -2.42
CA VAL A 191 -0.09 2.83 -2.35
C VAL A 191 -0.54 3.42 -3.68
N ALA A 192 -1.46 2.71 -4.35
CA ALA A 192 -1.90 2.98 -5.71
C ALA A 192 -2.52 4.38 -5.96
N ALA A 193 -2.59 5.27 -4.96
CA ALA A 193 -3.10 6.60 -5.22
C ALA A 193 -2.42 7.83 -4.66
N ASP A 194 -1.17 7.67 -4.26
CA ASP A 194 -0.26 8.76 -4.56
C ASP A 194 0.40 8.49 -5.91
N ILE A 195 -0.39 8.77 -6.94
CA ILE A 195 0.01 8.69 -8.34
C ILE A 195 0.79 9.97 -8.68
N ALA A 196 2.04 10.09 -8.19
CA ALA A 196 3.10 11.01 -8.69
C ALA A 196 4.42 10.91 -7.88
N PRO A 197 5.61 11.08 -8.49
CA PRO A 197 6.13 10.35 -9.63
C PRO A 197 7.49 9.71 -9.26
N SER A 198 7.65 8.41 -9.51
CA SER A 198 8.91 8.00 -10.13
C SER A 198 8.77 8.29 -11.62
N SER A 199 9.70 9.06 -12.17
CA SER A 199 9.79 9.29 -13.61
C SER A 199 10.69 8.24 -14.22
N GLY A 200 10.24 7.63 -15.30
CA GLY A 200 11.05 6.70 -16.08
C GLY A 200 11.16 7.12 -17.53
N MET A 201 12.00 6.45 -18.29
CA MET A 201 12.06 6.65 -19.74
C MET A 201 11.05 5.75 -20.43
N CYS A 202 10.46 6.22 -21.53
CA CYS A 202 9.55 5.41 -22.36
C CYS A 202 10.21 4.12 -22.88
N ALA A 203 11.54 4.11 -23.00
CA ALA A 203 12.32 2.94 -23.43
C ALA A 203 12.47 1.85 -22.36
N TRP A 204 12.30 2.19 -21.07
CA TRP A 204 12.58 1.22 -20.00
C TRP A 204 11.46 0.18 -19.93
N PRO A 205 11.79 -1.11 -19.78
CA PRO A 205 10.79 -2.13 -19.53
C PRO A 205 9.99 -1.81 -18.27
N SER A 206 8.67 -1.78 -18.38
CA SER A 206 7.75 -1.63 -17.27
C SER A 206 6.47 -2.43 -17.54
N ARG A 207 5.64 -2.58 -16.52
CA ARG A 207 4.41 -3.37 -16.52
C ARG A 207 3.18 -2.47 -16.73
N LEU A 208 2.00 -3.07 -16.76
CA LEU A 208 0.71 -2.36 -16.71
C LEU A 208 -0.05 -2.74 -15.44
N THR A 209 -0.74 -1.78 -14.81
CA THR A 209 -1.74 -2.09 -13.79
C THR A 209 -3.09 -2.28 -14.45
N CYS A 210 -3.71 -3.44 -14.24
CA CYS A 210 -4.95 -3.84 -14.89
C CYS A 210 -6.08 -3.95 -13.87
N LEU A 211 -7.23 -3.34 -14.18
CA LEU A 211 -8.42 -3.34 -13.32
C LEU A 211 -9.63 -3.82 -14.11
N LYS A 212 -10.49 -4.63 -13.49
CA LYS A 212 -11.82 -4.95 -14.03
C LYS A 212 -12.70 -3.70 -14.01
N ARG A 213 -13.15 -3.19 -15.15
CA ARG A 213 -14.00 -1.97 -15.22
C ARG A 213 -15.38 -2.20 -14.63
N GLY A 214 -16.08 -1.12 -14.27
CA GLY A 214 -17.46 -1.13 -13.80
C GLY A 214 -17.62 -1.31 -12.29
N ALA A 215 -18.87 -1.31 -11.84
CA ALA A 215 -19.25 -1.41 -10.43
C ALA A 215 -19.45 -2.86 -9.99
N HIS A 216 -18.86 -3.24 -8.85
CA HIS A 216 -18.74 -4.64 -8.43
C HIS A 216 -19.24 -4.94 -7.01
N GLY A 217 -19.84 -3.96 -6.32
CA GLY A 217 -20.41 -4.16 -5.00
C GLY A 217 -20.21 -2.98 -4.07
N ASP A 218 -20.58 -3.15 -2.81
CA ASP A 218 -20.47 -2.14 -1.74
C ASP A 218 -19.02 -1.73 -1.46
N PRO A 219 -18.78 -0.51 -0.92
CA PRO A 219 -17.45 -0.08 -0.51
C PRO A 219 -16.82 -1.09 0.45
N LEU A 220 -15.49 -1.13 0.45
CA LEU A 220 -14.77 -2.09 1.27
C LEU A 220 -15.10 -1.90 2.77
N PRO A 221 -15.41 -2.98 3.52
CA PRO A 221 -15.76 -2.86 4.92
C PRO A 221 -14.57 -2.39 5.76
N ARG A 222 -14.78 -1.37 6.60
CA ARG A 222 -13.76 -0.74 7.47
C ARG A 222 -13.87 -1.20 8.93
N ARG A 223 -14.05 -2.50 9.15
CA ARG A 223 -14.18 -3.02 10.52
C ARG A 223 -12.85 -3.52 11.02
N HIS A 224 -12.44 -2.99 12.18
CA HIS A 224 -11.40 -3.64 12.98
C HIS A 224 -11.88 -5.03 13.38
N ALA A 225 -10.99 -6.03 13.31
CA ALA A 225 -11.23 -7.23 14.09
C ALA A 225 -11.39 -6.83 15.56
N SER A 226 -12.31 -7.47 16.29
CA SER A 226 -12.57 -7.21 17.72
C SER A 226 -11.35 -7.47 18.62
N THR A 227 -10.24 -7.94 18.05
CA THR A 227 -8.98 -8.29 18.71
C THR A 227 -7.77 -7.65 18.01
N ALA A 228 -7.97 -6.55 17.28
CA ALA A 228 -6.91 -5.97 16.46
C ALA A 228 -5.84 -5.28 17.32
N ARG A 229 -4.59 -5.73 17.22
CA ARG A 229 -3.43 -4.90 17.59
C ARG A 229 -3.29 -3.79 16.55
N MET A 230 -3.30 -2.54 16.99
CA MET A 230 -3.21 -1.42 16.05
C MET A 230 -1.75 -1.00 15.85
N ALA A 231 -1.47 -0.51 14.65
CA ALA A 231 -0.21 0.12 14.29
C ALA A 231 -0.49 1.43 13.53
N PHE A 232 0.39 2.41 13.71
CA PHE A 232 0.32 3.70 13.03
C PHE A 232 1.71 4.29 12.82
N ILE A 233 1.80 5.30 11.95
CA ILE A 233 2.95 6.20 11.85
C ILE A 233 2.63 7.48 12.63
N SER A 234 3.55 7.99 13.45
CA SER A 234 3.26 9.17 14.27
C SER A 234 2.87 10.40 13.43
N SER A 235 1.80 11.09 13.79
CA SER A 235 1.38 12.35 13.13
C SER A 235 2.42 13.47 13.28
N ILE A 236 3.19 13.44 14.37
CA ILE A 236 4.29 14.36 14.64
C ILE A 236 5.64 13.78 14.20
N LYS A 237 6.60 14.67 13.96
CA LYS A 237 7.98 14.36 13.56
C LYS A 237 8.96 15.00 14.51
N GLY A 238 10.17 14.48 14.54
CA GLY A 238 11.27 15.09 15.27
C GLY A 238 12.60 14.40 15.00
N SER A 239 13.63 14.94 15.66
CA SER A 239 15.00 14.47 15.57
C SER A 239 15.17 13.02 16.07
N GLY A 240 16.30 12.38 15.76
CA GLY A 240 16.68 11.08 16.31
C GLY A 240 17.04 11.10 17.80
N TYR A 241 16.98 12.28 18.45
CA TYR A 241 17.09 12.44 19.90
C TYR A 241 15.69 12.42 20.53
N PHE A 242 15.17 11.27 20.93
CA PHE A 242 13.76 11.21 21.34
C PHE A 242 13.42 12.04 22.59
N ALA A 243 14.38 12.31 23.47
CA ALA A 243 14.16 13.22 24.61
C ALA A 243 13.84 14.67 24.18
N SER A 244 14.11 15.09 22.94
CA SER A 244 13.68 16.42 22.45
C SER A 244 12.21 16.48 22.06
N TRP A 245 11.55 15.34 21.88
CA TRP A 245 10.16 15.31 21.49
C TRP A 245 9.28 15.64 22.69
N PRO A 246 8.32 16.58 22.59
CA PRO A 246 7.41 16.87 23.70
C PRO A 246 6.69 15.61 24.21
N ALA A 247 6.31 14.71 23.31
CA ALA A 247 5.60 13.47 23.63
C ALA A 247 6.45 12.44 24.42
N SER A 248 7.78 12.54 24.43
CA SER A 248 8.65 11.65 25.23
C SER A 248 8.81 12.12 26.68
N ASN A 249 8.39 13.35 27.00
CA ASN A 249 8.59 14.00 28.29
C ASN A 249 10.06 13.95 28.76
N GLY A 250 11.00 14.18 27.84
CA GLY A 250 12.44 14.17 28.13
C GLY A 250 13.06 12.78 28.29
N THR A 251 12.30 11.70 28.05
CA THR A 251 12.82 10.32 28.14
C THR A 251 13.71 10.06 26.92
N PRO A 252 15.00 9.72 27.09
CA PRO A 252 15.89 9.44 25.97
C PRO A 252 15.77 7.99 25.50
N GLY A 253 16.41 7.72 24.36
CA GLY A 253 16.61 6.38 23.86
C GLY A 253 15.35 5.66 23.41
N ILE A 254 15.44 4.33 23.30
CA ILE A 254 14.30 3.47 22.91
C ILE A 254 13.07 3.71 23.79
N ALA A 255 13.26 3.87 25.11
CA ALA A 255 12.18 4.15 26.05
C ALA A 255 11.47 5.49 25.73
N GLY A 256 12.20 6.47 25.20
CA GLY A 256 11.64 7.72 24.69
C GLY A 256 10.75 7.51 23.47
N GLY A 257 11.18 6.67 22.52
CA GLY A 257 10.37 6.23 21.39
C GLY A 257 9.07 5.58 21.82
N ASP A 258 9.13 4.65 22.77
CA ASP A 258 7.93 3.99 23.32
C ASP A 258 7.00 5.00 24.02
N GLN A 259 7.56 5.94 24.78
CA GLN A 259 6.77 6.98 25.44
C GLN A 259 6.03 7.87 24.45
N ILE A 260 6.67 8.23 23.32
CA ILE A 260 6.02 8.95 22.22
C ILE A 260 4.82 8.15 21.71
N CYS A 261 5.01 6.86 21.40
CA CYS A 261 3.94 6.01 20.88
C CYS A 261 2.76 5.86 21.87
N ARG A 262 3.05 5.62 23.16
CA ARG A 262 2.00 5.55 24.19
C ARG A 262 1.22 6.85 24.31
N ARG A 263 1.92 7.98 24.29
CA ARG A 263 1.30 9.31 24.42
C ARG A 263 0.37 9.61 23.24
N LEU A 264 0.85 9.39 22.02
CA LEU A 264 0.05 9.61 20.81
C LEU A 264 -1.16 8.68 20.77
N ALA A 265 -0.99 7.41 21.13
CA ALA A 265 -2.10 6.46 21.24
C ALA A 265 -3.14 6.93 22.29
N ALA A 266 -2.70 7.42 23.45
CA ALA A 266 -3.59 7.94 24.49
C ALA A 266 -4.33 9.21 24.03
N ASP A 267 -3.62 10.16 23.41
CA ASP A 267 -4.19 11.42 22.92
C ASP A 267 -5.22 11.15 21.79
N ALA A 268 -5.01 10.11 20.98
CA ALA A 268 -5.96 9.64 19.97
C ALA A 268 -7.04 8.68 20.50
N SER A 269 -7.08 8.42 21.82
CA SER A 269 -8.02 7.49 22.46
C SER A 269 -8.00 6.08 21.88
N LEU A 270 -6.83 5.60 21.44
CA LEU A 270 -6.67 4.23 20.97
C LEU A 270 -6.71 3.24 22.16
N PRO A 271 -7.20 2.00 21.95
CA PRO A 271 -7.21 0.96 22.97
C PRO A 271 -5.84 0.66 23.56
N LEU A 272 -5.78 0.44 24.89
CA LEU A 272 -4.57 -0.01 25.60
C LEU A 272 -3.32 0.83 25.25
N PRO A 273 -3.37 2.17 25.38
CA PRO A 273 -2.30 3.05 24.92
C PRO A 273 -0.95 2.74 25.58
N ASP A 274 -0.96 2.20 26.80
CA ASP A 274 0.27 1.81 27.52
C ASP A 274 1.03 0.63 26.90
N THR A 275 0.43 -0.09 25.94
CA THR A 275 1.02 -1.26 25.29
C THR A 275 1.78 -0.92 24.02
N TYR A 276 1.74 0.33 23.57
CA TYR A 276 2.40 0.75 22.35
C TYR A 276 3.91 0.86 22.53
N LYS A 277 4.63 0.35 21.53
CA LYS A 277 6.08 0.47 21.40
C LYS A 277 6.43 1.04 20.04
N ALA A 278 7.50 1.82 19.99
CA ALA A 278 8.07 2.26 18.73
C ALA A 278 8.82 1.10 18.06
N PHE A 279 8.64 0.92 16.76
CA PHE A 279 9.42 -0.03 15.96
C PHE A 279 10.83 0.53 15.74
N LEU A 280 11.73 0.27 16.70
CA LEU A 280 13.09 0.79 16.71
C LEU A 280 14.08 -0.30 17.10
N ALA A 281 15.22 -0.31 16.42
CA ALA A 281 16.37 -1.09 16.81
C ALA A 281 17.23 -0.35 17.85
N GLY A 282 18.09 -1.08 18.56
CA GLY A 282 19.17 -0.54 19.39
C GLY A 282 20.40 -1.44 19.37
N LEU A 283 21.27 -1.30 20.37
CA LEU A 283 22.48 -2.10 20.57
C LEU A 283 22.14 -3.53 21.03
N ASP A 284 23.16 -4.38 21.13
CA ASP A 284 23.12 -5.68 21.81
C ASP A 284 22.02 -6.66 21.34
N GLY A 285 21.71 -6.68 20.04
CA GLY A 285 20.73 -7.62 19.48
C GLY A 285 19.28 -7.20 19.73
N HIS A 286 19.04 -5.92 20.06
CA HIS A 286 17.71 -5.31 20.05
C HIS A 286 17.23 -5.09 18.61
N ASP A 287 16.95 -6.19 17.91
CA ASP A 287 16.13 -6.14 16.71
C ASP A 287 14.73 -5.60 17.08
N PRO A 288 14.12 -4.73 16.26
CA PRO A 288 12.81 -4.17 16.56
C PRO A 288 11.77 -5.23 16.94
N LEU A 289 11.78 -6.37 16.23
CA LEU A 289 10.82 -7.46 16.45
C LEU A 289 10.99 -8.19 17.79
N HIS A 290 12.22 -8.28 18.33
CA HIS A 290 12.47 -8.94 19.62
C HIS A 290 11.86 -8.18 20.79
N ARG A 291 11.53 -6.90 20.59
CA ARG A 291 10.93 -6.05 21.62
C ARG A 291 9.44 -6.29 21.81
N PHE A 292 8.78 -6.91 20.84
CA PHE A 292 7.37 -7.28 20.93
C PHE A 292 7.24 -8.66 21.57
N VAL A 293 6.32 -8.82 22.50
CA VAL A 293 6.02 -10.11 23.13
C VAL A 293 5.05 -10.89 22.26
N HIS A 294 4.01 -10.24 21.72
CA HIS A 294 2.91 -10.94 21.04
C HIS A 294 3.06 -10.99 19.52
N ASP A 295 2.57 -12.06 18.91
CA ASP A 295 2.79 -12.40 17.49
C ASP A 295 1.64 -12.00 16.56
N GLY A 296 1.37 -10.70 16.44
CA GLY A 296 0.35 -10.17 15.52
C GLY A 296 -1.05 -10.74 15.74
N PRO A 297 -2.00 -10.58 14.80
CA PRO A 297 -1.92 -9.71 13.63
C PRO A 297 -1.93 -8.22 14.02
N TRP A 298 -1.33 -7.39 13.17
CA TRP A 298 -1.43 -5.93 13.27
C TRP A 298 -2.32 -5.36 12.17
N TYR A 299 -3.09 -4.34 12.54
CA TYR A 299 -3.94 -3.57 11.67
C TYR A 299 -3.58 -2.10 11.77
N ARG A 300 -3.72 -1.35 10.68
CA ARG A 300 -3.72 0.12 10.73
C ARG A 300 -4.88 0.63 11.60
N THR A 301 -4.78 1.87 12.05
CA THR A 301 -5.82 2.57 12.83
C THR A 301 -7.14 2.76 12.08
N ASP A 302 -7.15 2.54 10.76
CA ASP A 302 -8.35 2.55 9.94
C ASP A 302 -8.98 1.16 9.74
N GLY A 303 -8.32 0.07 10.19
CA GLY A 303 -8.84 -1.29 10.14
C GLY A 303 -8.28 -2.16 9.02
N VAL A 304 -7.32 -1.66 8.24
CA VAL A 304 -6.64 -2.44 7.19
C VAL A 304 -5.56 -3.32 7.81
N LEU A 305 -5.62 -4.63 7.56
CA LEU A 305 -4.56 -5.59 7.94
C LEU A 305 -3.18 -5.11 7.45
N LEU A 306 -2.23 -4.94 8.36
CA LEU A 306 -0.85 -4.57 8.08
C LEU A 306 0.03 -5.83 7.92
N ALA A 307 -0.02 -6.73 8.89
CA ALA A 307 0.75 -7.97 8.90
C ALA A 307 0.05 -9.02 9.78
N THR A 308 0.18 -10.29 9.43
CA THR A 308 -0.48 -11.40 10.14
C THR A 308 0.31 -11.92 11.34
N SER A 309 1.61 -11.65 11.42
CA SER A 309 2.54 -12.12 12.47
C SER A 309 3.83 -11.29 12.45
N LYS A 310 4.71 -11.47 13.45
CA LYS A 310 6.07 -10.87 13.47
C LYS A 310 6.88 -11.33 12.29
N ALA A 311 6.77 -12.60 11.92
CA ALA A 311 7.43 -13.13 10.74
C ALA A 311 6.97 -12.41 9.47
N ALA A 312 5.67 -12.12 9.34
CA ALA A 312 5.12 -11.39 8.19
C ALA A 312 5.58 -9.92 8.11
N LEU A 313 6.10 -9.34 9.19
CA LEU A 313 6.70 -8.00 9.17
C LEU A 313 8.06 -7.99 8.43
N VAL A 314 8.75 -9.13 8.28
CA VAL A 314 10.13 -9.18 7.74
C VAL A 314 10.39 -10.23 6.66
N ALA A 315 9.51 -11.23 6.51
CA ALA A 315 9.71 -12.34 5.58
C ALA A 315 9.20 -12.06 4.15
N GLY A 316 8.55 -10.93 3.91
CA GLY A 316 7.93 -10.62 2.63
C GLY A 316 7.19 -9.28 2.66
N PRO A 317 6.41 -8.98 1.61
CA PRO A 317 5.64 -7.75 1.55
C PRO A 317 4.60 -7.70 2.68
N LEU A 318 4.46 -6.55 3.32
CA LEU A 318 3.34 -6.25 4.20
C LEU A 318 2.01 -6.45 3.46
N ALA A 319 0.95 -6.76 4.20
CA ALA A 319 -0.39 -6.80 3.63
C ALA A 319 -0.85 -5.40 3.18
N SER A 320 -0.33 -4.33 3.78
CA SER A 320 -0.54 -2.94 3.36
C SER A 320 0.61 -2.04 3.86
N PRO A 321 0.97 -0.94 3.19
CA PRO A 321 1.88 0.06 3.75
C PRO A 321 1.30 0.76 5.00
N LEU A 322 2.18 1.26 5.87
CA LEU A 322 1.82 1.91 7.15
C LEU A 322 1.84 3.44 7.04
N GLN A 323 0.85 4.00 6.36
CA GLN A 323 0.76 5.43 6.03
C GLN A 323 -0.36 6.19 6.76
N ILE A 324 -0.95 5.58 7.78
CA ILE A 324 -2.06 6.17 8.54
C ILE A 324 -1.58 6.47 9.96
N ASP A 325 -1.90 7.67 10.44
CA ASP A 325 -1.54 8.11 11.77
C ASP A 325 -2.49 7.62 12.87
N GLU A 326 -2.18 7.96 14.12
CA GLU A 326 -2.99 7.60 15.29
C GLU A 326 -4.43 8.12 15.22
N HIS A 327 -4.68 9.18 14.43
CA HIS A 327 -5.98 9.82 14.25
C HIS A 327 -6.72 9.34 13.00
N ARG A 328 -6.22 8.28 12.33
CA ARG A 328 -6.77 7.73 11.09
C ARG A 328 -6.59 8.66 9.88
N ASN A 329 -5.71 9.65 9.96
CA ASN A 329 -5.41 10.50 8.82
C ASN A 329 -4.32 9.86 7.96
N PRO A 330 -4.45 9.88 6.63
CA PRO A 330 -3.33 9.56 5.77
C PRO A 330 -2.21 10.58 5.96
N THR A 331 -0.98 10.11 6.05
CA THR A 331 0.18 11.01 6.04
C THR A 331 0.27 11.67 4.66
N THR A 332 0.01 12.98 4.60
CA THR A 332 0.08 13.75 3.35
C THR A 332 1.49 14.28 3.10
N GLY A 333 1.84 14.50 1.82
CA GLY A 333 3.16 14.97 1.40
C GLY A 333 4.16 13.85 1.10
N PHE A 334 5.31 14.20 0.50
CA PHE A 334 6.35 13.26 0.05
C PHE A 334 6.69 12.17 1.08
N VAL A 335 7.08 10.99 0.57
CA VAL A 335 7.58 9.80 1.30
C VAL A 335 8.10 10.13 2.69
N HIS A 336 7.36 9.73 3.73
CA HIS A 336 7.85 9.87 5.10
C HIS A 336 8.85 8.75 5.36
N ARG A 337 9.91 9.08 6.07
CA ARG A 337 11.06 8.21 6.31
C ARG A 337 11.21 7.98 7.80
N PRO A 338 10.42 7.08 8.41
CA PRO A 338 10.34 7.00 9.85
C PRO A 338 11.66 6.49 10.42
N TRP A 339 12.03 6.95 11.61
CA TRP A 339 13.16 6.37 12.33
C TRP A 339 12.87 4.90 12.65
N THR A 340 13.80 4.03 12.29
CA THR A 340 13.70 2.59 12.59
C THR A 340 15.00 2.02 13.14
N GLY A 341 16.16 2.51 12.68
CA GLY A 341 17.46 1.96 13.06
C GLY A 341 17.67 0.53 12.55
N SER A 342 16.77 -0.01 11.72
CA SER A 342 16.83 -1.37 11.21
C SER A 342 17.22 -1.44 9.74
N THR A 343 17.69 -2.62 9.33
CA THR A 343 17.90 -3.00 7.94
C THR A 343 16.61 -3.51 7.30
N SER A 344 16.62 -3.77 5.99
CA SER A 344 15.46 -4.22 5.23
C SER A 344 14.97 -5.62 5.61
N ASN A 345 15.83 -6.47 6.16
CA ASN A 345 15.44 -7.77 6.75
C ASN A 345 14.92 -7.64 8.21
N GLY A 346 14.73 -6.40 8.70
CA GLY A 346 14.20 -6.12 10.04
C GLY A 346 15.16 -6.38 11.20
N THR A 347 16.44 -6.62 10.95
CA THR A 347 17.47 -6.67 12.02
C THR A 347 17.97 -5.27 12.38
N GLY A 348 18.57 -5.12 13.55
CA GLY A 348 19.20 -3.87 13.98
C GLY A 348 20.39 -3.47 13.10
N SER A 349 20.55 -2.18 12.88
CA SER A 349 21.69 -1.58 12.20
C SER A 349 22.47 -0.71 13.18
N PRO A 350 23.80 -0.57 13.04
CA PRO A 350 24.61 0.29 13.92
C PRO A 350 24.27 1.79 13.80
N LEU A 351 23.50 2.18 12.77
CA LEU A 351 22.99 3.54 12.58
C LEU A 351 21.65 3.68 13.29
N HIS A 352 21.68 3.98 14.58
CA HIS A 352 20.50 4.14 15.45
C HIS A 352 20.66 5.37 16.36
N CYS A 353 21.30 6.43 15.87
CA CYS A 353 21.46 7.70 16.60
C CYS A 353 22.10 7.55 18.00
N ASN A 354 23.09 6.66 18.13
CA ASN A 354 23.72 6.29 19.40
C ASN A 354 22.66 5.92 20.46
N GLU A 355 21.97 4.81 20.23
CA GLU A 355 20.80 4.38 21.01
C GLU A 355 19.70 5.42 21.14
N TRP A 356 19.50 6.27 20.13
CA TRP A 356 18.53 7.38 20.14
C TRP A 356 18.72 8.36 21.31
N THR A 357 19.95 8.45 21.81
CA THR A 357 20.34 9.34 22.91
C THR A 357 21.18 10.53 22.46
N GLN A 358 21.58 10.55 21.18
CA GLN A 358 22.45 11.59 20.68
C GLN A 358 21.76 12.96 20.64
N THR A 359 22.33 13.94 21.33
CA THR A 359 21.83 15.32 21.30
C THR A 359 21.99 15.97 19.92
N PRO A 360 21.26 17.07 19.63
CA PRO A 360 21.16 17.68 18.29
C PRO A 360 22.44 18.32 17.71
N ASN A 361 23.63 17.95 18.19
CA ASN A 361 24.92 18.40 17.67
C ASN A 361 25.76 17.17 17.29
N GLY A 362 25.76 16.78 16.02
CA GLY A 362 26.61 15.69 15.57
C GLY A 362 26.40 15.26 14.12
N THR A 363 27.38 14.54 13.59
CA THR A 363 27.37 13.92 12.25
C THR A 363 26.78 12.51 12.25
N VAL A 364 26.26 12.05 13.39
CA VAL A 364 25.71 10.70 13.53
C VAL A 364 24.38 10.58 12.82
N THR A 365 24.19 9.42 12.20
CA THR A 365 23.01 9.12 11.41
C THR A 365 22.23 7.95 12.00
N GLY A 366 20.93 7.94 11.73
CA GLY A 366 20.02 6.84 12.02
C GLY A 366 19.48 6.26 10.72
N ARG A 367 19.25 4.95 10.70
CA ARG A 367 18.49 4.32 9.61
C ARG A 367 17.02 4.67 9.71
N ILE A 368 16.44 4.77 8.52
CA ILE A 368 15.06 5.16 8.29
C ILE A 368 14.36 4.12 7.42
N GLY A 369 13.07 3.92 7.69
CA GLY A 369 12.16 3.13 6.87
C GLY A 369 11.51 3.95 5.76
N ASN A 370 10.49 3.37 5.14
CA ASN A 370 9.64 4.01 4.14
C ASN A 370 8.18 3.65 4.42
N ASN A 371 7.34 4.62 4.74
CA ASN A 371 5.97 4.34 5.13
C ASN A 371 5.01 4.05 3.96
N TRP A 372 5.49 4.22 2.72
CA TRP A 372 4.69 4.07 1.50
C TRP A 372 4.84 2.71 0.86
N THR A 373 5.93 2.02 1.16
CA THR A 373 6.23 0.70 0.60
C THR A 373 5.70 -0.40 1.50
N ALA A 374 5.27 -1.49 0.88
CA ALA A 374 5.02 -2.74 1.59
C ALA A 374 6.20 -3.71 1.52
N ASP A 375 7.19 -3.48 0.65
CA ASP A 375 8.39 -4.31 0.60
C ASP A 375 9.29 -4.10 1.83
N ALA A 376 10.37 -4.86 1.89
CA ALA A 376 11.39 -4.80 2.93
C ALA A 376 11.94 -3.38 3.23
N SER A 377 11.79 -2.40 2.33
CA SER A 377 12.22 -1.01 2.59
C SER A 377 11.36 -0.31 3.64
N TRP A 378 10.18 -0.86 3.98
CA TRP A 378 9.31 -0.32 5.01
C TRP A 378 10.01 -0.25 6.37
N SER A 379 10.69 -1.34 6.77
CA SER A 379 11.41 -1.42 8.05
C SER A 379 12.80 -0.79 7.98
N GLY A 380 13.42 -0.72 6.81
CA GLY A 380 14.75 -0.14 6.67
C GLY A 380 15.19 0.02 5.22
N THR A 381 15.57 1.24 4.87
CA THR A 381 16.19 1.56 3.59
C THR A 381 17.72 1.49 3.69
N THR A 382 18.44 1.58 2.58
CA THR A 382 19.90 1.83 2.57
C THR A 382 20.26 3.26 2.94
N LEU A 383 19.26 4.14 3.07
CA LEU A 383 19.45 5.53 3.42
C LEU A 383 19.55 5.69 4.94
N SER A 384 20.24 6.76 5.33
CA SER A 384 20.30 7.21 6.71
C SER A 384 20.09 8.71 6.75
N ALA A 385 19.54 9.20 7.85
CA ALA A 385 19.30 10.61 8.07
C ALA A 385 20.11 11.12 9.27
N TYR A 386 20.51 12.39 9.23
CA TYR A 386 21.24 13.01 10.33
C TYR A 386 20.32 13.15 11.54
N CYS A 387 20.72 12.53 12.65
CA CYS A 387 19.90 12.45 13.86
C CYS A 387 19.55 13.84 14.42
N ALA A 388 20.44 14.80 14.25
CA ALA A 388 20.34 16.14 14.81
C ALA A 388 19.42 17.09 14.03
N SER A 389 19.34 16.94 12.71
CA SER A 389 18.76 17.95 11.81
C SER A 389 17.65 17.43 10.91
N THR A 390 17.29 16.15 11.03
CA THR A 390 16.19 15.56 10.29
C THR A 390 15.01 15.36 11.21
N ASP A 391 13.87 15.95 10.87
CA ASP A 391 12.59 15.62 11.51
C ASP A 391 11.93 14.46 10.76
N ALA A 392 11.87 13.31 11.40
CA ALA A 392 11.21 12.12 10.90
C ALA A 392 10.20 11.56 11.91
N PRO A 393 9.13 10.90 11.46
CA PRO A 393 8.17 10.24 12.34
C PRO A 393 8.74 8.92 12.89
N VAL A 394 7.97 8.22 13.72
CA VAL A 394 8.24 6.86 14.18
C VAL A 394 7.05 5.95 13.86
N PHE A 395 7.29 4.65 13.65
CA PHE A 395 6.20 3.68 13.62
C PHE A 395 5.88 3.20 15.03
N CYS A 396 4.61 3.09 15.35
CA CYS A 396 4.09 2.69 16.65
C CYS A 396 3.20 1.45 16.51
N PHE A 397 3.45 0.43 17.33
CA PHE A 397 2.72 -0.84 17.30
C PHE A 397 2.23 -1.19 18.70
N ALA A 398 0.96 -1.55 18.83
CA ALA A 398 0.43 -2.15 20.04
C ALA A 398 1.04 -3.55 20.22
N ASP A 399 1.57 -3.84 21.42
CA ASP A 399 2.10 -5.16 21.74
C ASP A 399 1.03 -6.07 22.36
N ASN A 400 -0.16 -5.59 22.72
CA ASN A 400 -1.21 -6.43 23.32
C ASN A 400 -2.51 -6.40 22.52
N ASP A 401 -3.29 -7.48 22.64
CA ASP A 401 -4.62 -7.59 22.03
C ASP A 401 -5.62 -6.65 22.69
N SER A 402 -6.41 -5.95 21.89
CA SER A 402 -7.58 -5.18 22.32
C SER A 402 -8.82 -6.04 22.58
N LEU A 403 -8.62 -7.29 23.03
CA LEU A 403 -9.60 -8.40 23.11
C LEU A 403 -10.94 -8.11 23.82
N PHE A 404 -11.15 -6.92 24.41
CA PHE A 404 -12.32 -6.59 25.23
C PHE A 404 -12.80 -5.12 25.13
N VAL A 405 -12.53 -4.40 24.04
CA VAL A 405 -13.05 -3.02 23.92
C VAL A 405 -14.39 -3.02 23.17
N ASP A 406 -15.48 -3.11 23.93
CA ASP A 406 -16.82 -2.76 23.45
C ASP A 406 -16.83 -1.27 23.05
N GLY A 407 -17.31 -0.95 21.83
CA GLY A 407 -17.51 0.44 21.38
C GLY A 407 -16.66 0.93 20.21
N LEU A 408 -16.01 0.05 19.45
CA LEU A 408 -15.31 0.39 18.20
C LEU A 408 -16.20 0.25 16.93
N GLU A 409 -17.52 0.45 17.06
CA GLU A 409 -18.45 0.48 15.91
C GLU A 409 -18.41 1.79 15.12
#